data_AF-A0AB39VGK5-F1
#
_entry.id   AF-A0AB39VGK5-F1
#
_cell.length_a   1.000
_cell.length_b   1.000
_cell.length_c   1.000
_cell.angle_alpha   90.00
_cell.angle_beta   90.00
_cell.angle_gamma   90.00
#
_symmetry.space_group_name_H-M   'P 1'
#
loop_
_entity.id
_entity.type
_entity.pdbx_description
1 polymer ?
#
loop_
_entity_poly.entity_id
_entity_poly.type
_entity_poly.pdbx_seq_one_letter_code
_entity_poly.pdbx_strand_id
1 'polypeptide(L)'
;MKKILFALALFFIINLNLVALTMKEKIQQDLSKAGVKQEIIDETVKLDKKFGEGFVEEDGDGKRATESKDEWEKLYLKDKRNYIALERLIESYFVTGIPNDPQKKKYVSEYLKMNIPEDRKNFVLGRDFWNCSENKNIKNEYFEKVKKISDNQYYLKGIALFEYISKETENIKEDGNSKLMKQKIDEITQKMDEIDKILDNKNLLEKYRISDEEAYSDQLTFFMVGGILKAFTSDTEGMVNDFINKIANKKISKEVAEYNKNKEMMTVMTIQMAMALKGFFGEMSEKEIAKLEKLTKKLQGTEMFKRIMENSEKGETIENDSYLEEKRKNFESLSDDEQIKQIVNQKKFDYIETRIDKEKKIFDWTFGCSGLTCKLVFLGKNKDFEKK
;
A
#
# COMPACT_ATOMS: atom_id res chain seq x y z
N MET A 1 6.96 -36.30 -26.16
CA MET A 1 7.37 -36.12 -24.74
C MET A 1 7.16 -34.71 -24.21
N LYS A 2 7.77 -33.64 -24.77
CA LYS A 2 7.59 -32.26 -24.26
C LYS A 2 6.13 -31.76 -24.19
N LYS A 3 5.30 -32.06 -25.20
CA LYS A 3 3.86 -31.69 -25.21
C LYS A 3 3.00 -32.49 -24.22
N ILE A 4 3.40 -33.72 -23.90
CA ILE A 4 2.70 -34.61 -22.93
C ILE A 4 3.05 -34.21 -21.50
N LEU A 5 4.31 -33.84 -21.23
CA LEU A 5 4.75 -33.28 -19.95
C LEU A 5 4.07 -31.93 -19.65
N PHE A 6 3.90 -31.06 -20.65
CA PHE A 6 3.18 -29.79 -20.49
C PHE A 6 1.68 -30.02 -20.21
N ALA A 7 1.05 -30.97 -20.90
CA ALA A 7 -0.34 -31.35 -20.65
C ALA A 7 -0.54 -32.02 -19.28
N LEU A 8 0.40 -32.85 -18.83
CA LEU A 8 0.39 -33.45 -17.49
C LEU A 8 0.60 -32.40 -16.39
N ALA A 9 1.50 -31.42 -16.58
CA ALA A 9 1.67 -30.30 -15.65
C ALA A 9 0.39 -29.46 -15.55
N LEU A 10 -0.27 -29.16 -16.67
CA LEU A 10 -1.59 -28.51 -16.70
C LEU A 10 -2.69 -29.36 -16.02
N PHE A 11 -2.65 -30.68 -16.19
CA PHE A 11 -3.61 -31.60 -15.56
C PHE A 11 -3.42 -31.70 -14.03
N PHE A 12 -2.18 -31.56 -13.53
CA PHE A 12 -1.91 -31.46 -12.09
C PHE A 12 -2.36 -30.11 -11.49
N ILE A 13 -2.25 -29.01 -12.25
CA ILE A 13 -2.74 -27.68 -11.82
C ILE A 13 -4.27 -27.66 -11.66
N ILE A 14 -5.01 -28.40 -12.50
CA ILE A 14 -6.49 -28.43 -12.45
C ILE A 14 -7.02 -29.36 -11.33
N ASN A 15 -6.20 -30.31 -10.83
CA ASN A 15 -6.62 -31.26 -9.78
C ASN A 15 -6.21 -30.83 -8.36
N LEU A 16 -5.64 -29.63 -8.19
CA LEU A 16 -5.22 -29.07 -6.90
C LEU A 16 -6.12 -27.89 -6.47
N ASN A 17 -7.45 -28.04 -6.58
CA ASN A 17 -8.46 -27.09 -6.07
C ASN A 17 -8.48 -26.94 -4.52
N LEU A 18 -7.34 -27.18 -3.87
CA LEU A 18 -7.08 -27.01 -2.44
C LEU A 18 -5.75 -26.27 -2.18
N VAL A 19 -5.00 -25.90 -3.21
CA VAL A 19 -3.75 -25.14 -3.09
C VAL A 19 -4.05 -23.68 -3.43
N ALA A 20 -3.58 -22.78 -2.56
CA ALA A 20 -3.67 -21.34 -2.76
C ALA A 20 -3.09 -20.91 -4.12
N LEU A 21 -3.80 -20.06 -4.86
CA LEU A 21 -3.30 -19.47 -6.10
C LEU A 21 -2.23 -18.43 -5.76
N THR A 22 -0.98 -18.70 -6.12
CA THR A 22 0.10 -17.71 -6.00
C THR A 22 0.07 -16.71 -7.14
N MET A 23 0.67 -15.54 -6.95
CA MET A 23 0.81 -14.54 -8.01
C MET A 23 1.61 -15.10 -9.20
N LYS A 24 2.66 -15.88 -8.91
CA LYS A 24 3.43 -16.59 -9.93
C LYS A 24 2.56 -17.51 -10.79
N GLU A 25 1.72 -18.33 -10.17
CA GLU A 25 0.82 -19.24 -10.89
C GLU A 25 -0.24 -18.50 -11.69
N LYS A 26 -0.79 -17.42 -11.11
CA LYS A 26 -1.73 -16.54 -11.80
C LYS A 26 -1.12 -15.95 -13.07
N ILE A 27 0.05 -15.30 -12.97
CA ILE A 27 0.78 -14.73 -14.11
C ILE A 27 1.06 -15.82 -15.15
N GLN A 28 1.54 -16.98 -14.71
CA GLN A 28 1.85 -18.10 -15.58
C GLN A 28 0.64 -18.55 -16.39
N GLN A 29 -0.50 -18.79 -15.73
CA GLN A 29 -1.71 -19.30 -16.37
C GLN A 29 -2.33 -18.26 -17.30
N ASP A 30 -2.46 -17.02 -16.82
CA ASP A 30 -3.15 -15.95 -17.54
C ASP A 30 -2.37 -15.53 -18.80
N LEU A 31 -1.05 -15.35 -18.70
CA LEU A 31 -0.24 -14.96 -19.86
C LEU A 31 -0.02 -16.12 -20.84
N SER A 32 0.04 -17.37 -20.36
CA SER A 32 0.05 -18.54 -21.23
C SER A 32 -1.24 -18.62 -22.07
N LYS A 33 -2.40 -18.34 -21.46
CA LYS A 33 -3.69 -18.27 -22.14
C LYS A 33 -3.74 -17.14 -23.17
N ALA A 34 -3.08 -16.02 -22.91
CA ALA A 34 -2.90 -14.91 -23.86
C ALA A 34 -1.88 -15.22 -24.99
N GLY A 35 -1.19 -16.37 -24.93
CA GLY A 35 -0.23 -16.81 -25.94
C GLY A 35 1.15 -16.15 -25.83
N VAL A 36 1.48 -15.58 -24.66
CA VAL A 36 2.81 -15.01 -24.37
C VAL A 36 3.83 -16.14 -24.22
N LYS A 37 5.06 -15.91 -24.70
CA LYS A 37 6.15 -16.90 -24.62
C LYS A 37 6.63 -17.06 -23.17
N GLN A 38 6.98 -18.29 -22.77
CA GLN A 38 7.43 -18.62 -21.42
C GLN A 38 8.56 -17.71 -20.90
N GLU A 39 9.54 -17.39 -21.75
CA GLU A 39 10.65 -16.48 -21.39
C GLU A 39 10.14 -15.10 -20.89
N ILE A 40 9.13 -14.54 -21.56
CA ILE A 40 8.53 -13.25 -21.18
C ILE A 40 7.67 -13.41 -19.92
N ILE A 41 7.01 -14.56 -19.74
CA ILE A 41 6.26 -14.88 -18.52
C ILE A 41 7.21 -14.96 -17.31
N ASP A 42 8.34 -15.66 -17.45
CA ASP A 42 9.34 -15.79 -16.40
C ASP A 42 9.92 -14.41 -16.02
N GLU A 43 10.21 -13.56 -17.02
CA GLU A 43 10.59 -12.16 -16.79
C GLU A 43 9.50 -11.37 -16.07
N THR A 44 8.22 -11.58 -16.42
CA THR A 44 7.07 -10.93 -15.76
C THR A 44 6.99 -11.32 -14.29
N VAL A 45 7.07 -12.62 -13.97
CA VAL A 45 7.06 -13.12 -12.58
C VAL A 45 8.23 -12.52 -11.79
N LYS A 46 9.42 -12.42 -12.41
CA LYS A 46 10.59 -11.84 -11.75
C LYS A 46 10.40 -10.36 -11.44
N LEU A 47 9.89 -9.57 -12.39
CA LEU A 47 9.62 -8.15 -12.17
C LEU A 47 8.49 -7.93 -11.17
N ASP A 48 7.43 -8.71 -11.27
CA ASP A 48 6.30 -8.67 -10.35
C ASP A 48 6.74 -9.00 -8.91
N LYS A 49 7.54 -10.05 -8.70
CA LYS A 49 8.12 -10.34 -7.38
C LYS A 49 9.08 -9.25 -6.89
N LYS A 50 9.87 -8.65 -7.79
CA LYS A 50 10.85 -7.59 -7.45
C LYS A 50 10.15 -6.34 -6.91
N PHE A 51 9.04 -5.94 -7.54
CA PHE A 51 8.31 -4.74 -7.18
C PHE A 51 7.22 -4.99 -6.13
N GLY A 52 6.60 -6.18 -6.17
CA GLY A 52 5.57 -6.60 -5.23
C GLY A 52 4.36 -5.67 -5.23
N GLU A 53 3.64 -5.67 -4.11
CA GLU A 53 2.61 -4.67 -3.80
C GLU A 53 3.21 -3.58 -2.91
N GLY A 54 3.61 -2.46 -3.51
CA GLY A 54 4.12 -1.32 -2.77
C GLY A 54 4.96 -0.37 -3.61
N PHE A 55 5.05 0.88 -3.15
CA PHE A 55 5.94 1.88 -3.72
C PHE A 55 7.39 1.41 -3.56
N VAL A 56 8.15 1.43 -4.65
CA VAL A 56 9.61 1.26 -4.61
C VAL A 56 10.20 2.56 -4.09
N GLU A 57 11.13 2.44 -3.15
CA GLU A 57 11.87 3.55 -2.53
C GLU A 57 12.41 4.55 -3.55
N GLU A 58 12.24 5.85 -3.27
CA GLU A 58 13.00 6.95 -3.87
C GLU A 58 14.47 6.80 -3.43
N ASP A 59 15.41 6.71 -4.38
CA ASP A 59 16.78 7.09 -4.07
C ASP A 59 16.86 8.61 -3.87
N GLY A 60 17.79 9.05 -3.03
CA GLY A 60 18.10 10.47 -2.76
C GLY A 60 18.44 11.33 -3.99
N ASP A 61 18.44 10.75 -5.19
CA ASP A 61 18.70 11.40 -6.48
C ASP A 61 17.40 11.73 -7.23
N GLY A 62 16.23 11.39 -6.65
CA GLY A 62 14.92 11.64 -7.26
C GLY A 62 14.67 10.81 -8.54
N LYS A 63 15.37 9.69 -8.73
CA LYS A 63 15.33 8.87 -9.95
C LYS A 63 14.53 7.56 -9.81
N ARG A 64 13.70 7.42 -8.78
CA ARG A 64 12.74 6.32 -8.68
C ARG A 64 11.35 6.82 -8.34
N ALA A 65 10.55 7.03 -9.39
CA ALA A 65 9.11 6.89 -9.28
C ALA A 65 8.80 5.38 -9.33
N THR A 66 7.86 4.93 -8.48
CA THR A 66 6.99 3.74 -8.66
C THR A 66 7.39 2.79 -9.78
N GLU A 67 7.70 1.52 -9.46
CA GLU A 67 7.75 0.41 -10.43
C GLU A 67 8.50 0.76 -11.72
N SER A 68 9.83 0.53 -11.82
CA SER A 68 10.64 1.07 -12.94
C SER A 68 9.90 1.03 -14.29
N LYS A 69 9.33 2.19 -14.67
CA LYS A 69 8.42 2.30 -15.82
C LYS A 69 9.10 1.79 -17.06
N ASP A 70 10.40 2.06 -17.15
CA ASP A 70 11.28 1.58 -18.19
C ASP A 70 11.38 0.06 -18.22
N GLU A 71 11.46 -0.63 -17.07
CA GLU A 71 11.50 -2.09 -17.01
C GLU A 71 10.17 -2.70 -17.48
N TRP A 72 9.04 -2.17 -17.00
CA TRP A 72 7.72 -2.63 -17.43
C TRP A 72 7.42 -2.30 -18.88
N GLU A 73 7.84 -1.12 -19.38
CA GLU A 73 7.67 -0.70 -20.76
C GLU A 73 8.51 -1.57 -21.70
N LYS A 74 9.78 -1.81 -21.36
CA LYS A 74 10.64 -2.74 -22.11
C LYS A 74 10.02 -4.13 -22.18
N LEU A 75 9.50 -4.65 -21.07
CA LEU A 75 8.86 -5.97 -21.03
C LEU A 75 7.58 -6.00 -21.87
N TYR A 76 6.72 -4.99 -21.75
CA TYR A 76 5.49 -4.88 -22.53
C TYR A 76 5.75 -4.74 -24.04
N LEU A 77 6.83 -4.05 -24.44
CA LEU A 77 7.24 -3.94 -25.84
C LEU A 77 7.75 -5.27 -26.43
N LYS A 78 8.26 -6.21 -25.62
CA LYS A 78 8.64 -7.55 -26.09
C LYS A 78 7.44 -8.37 -26.55
N ASP A 79 6.29 -8.23 -25.88
CA ASP A 79 5.04 -8.88 -26.28
C ASP A 79 3.83 -8.08 -25.79
N LYS A 80 3.15 -7.43 -26.73
CA LYS A 80 1.97 -6.59 -26.46
C LYS A 80 0.77 -7.35 -25.90
N ARG A 81 0.80 -8.67 -25.82
CA ARG A 81 -0.23 -9.48 -25.15
C ARG A 81 0.01 -9.60 -23.65
N ASN A 82 1.14 -9.12 -23.15
CA ASN A 82 1.45 -9.05 -21.72
C ASN A 82 0.67 -7.92 -21.05
N TYR A 83 -0.60 -8.19 -20.76
CA TYR A 83 -1.50 -7.23 -20.16
C TYR A 83 -1.16 -6.93 -18.69
N ILE A 84 -0.41 -7.80 -18.00
CA ILE A 84 0.03 -7.58 -16.62
C ILE A 84 1.08 -6.46 -16.57
N ALA A 85 2.07 -6.49 -17.47
CA ALA A 85 3.01 -5.39 -17.61
C ALA A 85 2.29 -4.06 -17.98
N LEU A 86 1.20 -4.15 -18.76
CA LEU A 86 0.39 -2.99 -19.10
C LEU A 86 -0.42 -2.44 -17.92
N GLU A 87 -1.00 -3.30 -17.07
CA GLU A 87 -1.68 -2.89 -15.82
C GLU A 87 -0.70 -2.12 -14.92
N ARG A 88 0.52 -2.64 -14.73
CA ARG A 88 1.60 -1.98 -13.96
C ARG A 88 2.01 -0.61 -14.54
N LEU A 89 2.20 -0.55 -15.87
CA LEU A 89 2.49 0.72 -16.54
C LEU A 89 1.38 1.75 -16.30
N ILE A 90 0.11 1.36 -16.47
CA ILE A 90 -1.02 2.25 -16.25
C ILE A 90 -1.00 2.79 -14.83
N GLU A 91 -0.92 1.93 -13.83
CA GLU A 91 -0.85 2.31 -12.42
C GLU A 91 0.28 3.32 -12.16
N SER A 92 1.48 3.05 -12.68
CA SER A 92 2.64 3.94 -12.54
C SER A 92 2.42 5.35 -13.13
N TYR A 93 1.64 5.49 -14.21
CA TYR A 93 1.27 6.77 -14.84
C TYR A 93 0.07 7.44 -14.17
N PHE A 94 -0.74 6.70 -13.43
CA PHE A 94 -1.77 7.27 -12.56
C PHE A 94 -1.14 7.92 -11.32
N VAL A 95 -0.18 7.26 -10.69
CA VAL A 95 0.48 7.75 -9.47
C VAL A 95 1.27 9.06 -9.69
N THR A 96 1.75 9.35 -10.90
CA THR A 96 2.49 10.62 -11.15
C THR A 96 1.65 11.87 -10.90
N GLY A 97 0.33 11.75 -10.92
CA GLY A 97 -0.57 12.89 -10.78
C GLY A 97 -0.52 13.87 -11.95
N ILE A 98 0.21 13.57 -13.04
CA ILE A 98 0.31 14.44 -14.21
C ILE A 98 -1.07 14.47 -14.91
N PRO A 99 -1.76 15.63 -14.93
CA PRO A 99 -3.03 15.74 -15.63
C PRO A 99 -2.82 15.58 -17.13
N ASN A 100 -3.73 14.87 -17.80
CA ASN A 100 -3.71 14.70 -19.27
C ASN A 100 -2.44 14.07 -19.88
N ASP A 101 -1.66 13.30 -19.11
CA ASP A 101 -0.48 12.57 -19.61
C ASP A 101 -0.82 11.76 -20.90
N PRO A 102 -0.15 12.04 -22.04
CA PRO A 102 -0.36 11.32 -23.29
C PRO A 102 -0.07 9.82 -23.20
N GLN A 103 0.92 9.42 -22.39
CA GLN A 103 1.28 8.00 -22.20
C GLN A 103 0.18 7.28 -21.43
N LYS A 104 -0.39 7.92 -20.40
CA LYS A 104 -1.56 7.39 -19.69
C LYS A 104 -2.72 7.12 -20.64
N LYS A 105 -3.06 8.09 -21.51
CA LYS A 105 -4.14 7.94 -22.51
C LYS A 105 -3.85 6.80 -23.51
N LYS A 106 -2.60 6.72 -23.98
CA LYS A 106 -2.14 5.65 -24.89
C LYS A 106 -2.30 4.27 -24.24
N TYR A 107 -1.75 4.06 -23.05
CA TYR A 107 -1.76 2.76 -22.39
C TYR A 107 -3.16 2.31 -21.97
N VAL A 108 -4.01 3.22 -21.49
CA VAL A 108 -5.43 2.93 -21.24
C VAL A 108 -6.14 2.49 -22.53
N SER A 109 -5.89 3.16 -23.67
CA SER A 109 -6.47 2.77 -24.96
C SER A 109 -5.99 1.40 -25.45
N GLU A 110 -4.71 1.07 -25.24
CA GLU A 110 -4.17 -0.25 -25.55
C GLU A 110 -4.79 -1.33 -24.65
N TYR A 111 -4.96 -1.05 -23.36
CA TYR A 111 -5.52 -1.99 -22.39
C TYR A 111 -6.98 -2.34 -22.68
N LEU A 112 -7.79 -1.34 -23.07
CA LEU A 112 -9.18 -1.57 -23.46
C LEU A 112 -9.34 -2.53 -24.65
N LYS A 113 -8.33 -2.61 -25.53
CA LYS A 113 -8.29 -3.51 -26.70
C LYS A 113 -7.83 -4.94 -26.36
N MET A 114 -7.38 -5.19 -25.12
CA MET A 114 -6.92 -6.51 -24.70
C MET A 114 -8.08 -7.51 -24.68
N ASN A 115 -7.77 -8.74 -25.09
CA ASN A 115 -8.69 -9.87 -25.02
C ASN A 115 -8.66 -10.52 -23.63
N ILE A 116 -9.09 -9.75 -22.61
CA ILE A 116 -9.26 -10.18 -21.22
C ILE A 116 -10.69 -9.85 -20.76
N PRO A 117 -11.19 -10.43 -19.65
CA PRO A 117 -12.54 -10.19 -19.18
C PRO A 117 -12.89 -8.70 -19.07
N GLU A 118 -14.06 -8.33 -19.58
CA GLU A 118 -14.47 -6.92 -19.68
C GLU A 118 -14.72 -6.30 -18.31
N ASP A 119 -15.27 -7.07 -17.36
CA ASP A 119 -15.43 -6.66 -15.97
C ASP A 119 -14.08 -6.35 -15.30
N ARG A 120 -13.05 -7.18 -15.51
CA ARG A 120 -11.69 -6.92 -15.02
C ARG A 120 -11.14 -5.61 -15.56
N LYS A 121 -11.21 -5.39 -16.88
CA LYS A 121 -10.71 -4.14 -17.49
C LYS A 121 -11.34 -2.92 -16.86
N ASN A 122 -12.67 -2.93 -16.74
CA ASN A 122 -13.40 -1.81 -16.17
C ASN A 122 -13.16 -1.68 -14.66
N PHE A 123 -12.99 -2.77 -13.91
CA PHE A 123 -12.70 -2.71 -12.48
C PHE A 123 -11.31 -2.10 -12.21
N VAL A 124 -10.26 -2.57 -12.89
CA VAL A 124 -8.88 -2.06 -12.76
C VAL A 124 -8.83 -0.57 -13.10
N LEU A 125 -9.36 -0.17 -14.25
CA LEU A 125 -9.38 1.24 -14.64
C LEU A 125 -10.21 2.09 -13.66
N GLY A 126 -11.38 1.60 -13.24
CA GLY A 126 -12.21 2.30 -12.26
C GLY A 126 -11.48 2.54 -10.94
N ARG A 127 -10.72 1.55 -10.45
CA ARG A 127 -9.86 1.65 -9.26
C ARG A 127 -8.75 2.69 -9.44
N ASP A 128 -8.05 2.68 -10.58
CA ASP A 128 -6.93 3.60 -10.81
C ASP A 128 -7.41 5.06 -10.97
N PHE A 129 -8.54 5.27 -11.67
CA PHE A 129 -9.20 6.58 -11.72
C PHE A 129 -9.72 7.02 -10.35
N TRP A 130 -10.18 6.08 -9.52
CA TRP A 130 -10.59 6.38 -8.16
C TRP A 130 -9.43 6.85 -7.28
N ASN A 131 -8.29 6.16 -7.35
CA ASN A 131 -7.12 6.44 -6.50
C ASN A 131 -6.37 7.72 -6.90
N CYS A 132 -6.29 8.05 -8.19
CA CYS A 132 -5.29 9.00 -8.68
C CYS A 132 -5.82 10.09 -9.62
N SER A 133 -7.11 10.11 -9.99
CA SER A 133 -7.65 11.13 -10.91
C SER A 133 -8.49 12.17 -10.19
N GLU A 134 -8.23 13.45 -10.50
CA GLU A 134 -9.10 14.57 -10.10
C GLU A 134 -10.50 14.46 -10.72
N ASN A 135 -10.61 13.85 -11.90
CA ASN A 135 -11.88 13.66 -12.59
C ASN A 135 -12.64 12.44 -12.03
N LYS A 136 -13.44 12.68 -11.00
CA LYS A 136 -14.28 11.67 -10.35
C LYS A 136 -15.39 11.11 -11.24
N ASN A 137 -15.76 11.75 -12.36
CA ASN A 137 -16.85 11.28 -13.21
C ASN A 137 -16.43 10.06 -14.06
N ILE A 138 -15.16 9.97 -14.44
CA ILE A 138 -14.64 8.88 -15.29
C ILE A 138 -14.69 7.53 -14.55
N LYS A 139 -14.34 7.50 -13.26
CA LYS A 139 -14.38 6.25 -12.47
C LYS A 139 -15.79 5.63 -12.44
N ASN A 140 -16.83 6.47 -12.34
CA ASN A 140 -18.22 6.04 -12.26
C ASN A 140 -18.64 5.34 -13.56
N GLU A 141 -18.18 5.83 -14.72
CA GLU A 141 -18.45 5.17 -16.01
C GLU A 141 -17.92 3.72 -16.03
N TYR A 142 -16.70 3.51 -15.54
CA TYR A 142 -16.09 2.18 -15.46
C TYR A 142 -16.82 1.28 -14.46
N PHE A 143 -17.12 1.78 -13.25
CA PHE A 143 -17.84 1.01 -12.24
C PHE A 143 -19.27 0.64 -12.66
N GLU A 144 -19.99 1.51 -13.36
CA GLU A 144 -21.31 1.18 -13.92
C GLU A 144 -21.23 0.05 -14.95
N LYS A 145 -20.17 0.00 -15.78
CA LYS A 145 -19.96 -1.12 -16.71
C LYS A 145 -19.77 -2.43 -15.95
N VAL A 146 -18.95 -2.44 -14.89
CA VAL A 146 -18.74 -3.63 -14.04
C VAL A 146 -20.07 -4.08 -13.42
N LYS A 147 -20.83 -3.17 -12.79
CA LYS A 147 -22.12 -3.51 -12.14
C LYS A 147 -23.14 -4.13 -13.08
N LYS A 148 -23.10 -3.79 -14.37
CA LYS A 148 -24.03 -4.33 -15.38
C LYS A 148 -23.68 -5.74 -15.85
N ILE A 149 -22.40 -6.13 -15.80
CA ILE A 149 -21.92 -7.35 -16.48
C ILE A 149 -21.30 -8.39 -15.53
N SER A 150 -20.87 -7.97 -14.33
CA SER A 150 -20.09 -8.78 -13.40
C SER A 150 -20.97 -9.46 -12.36
N ASP A 151 -20.77 -10.76 -12.14
CA ASP A 151 -21.27 -11.48 -10.96
C ASP A 151 -20.22 -11.58 -9.84
N ASN A 152 -19.01 -11.06 -10.09
CA ASN A 152 -17.89 -11.07 -9.15
C ASN A 152 -18.18 -10.20 -7.92
N GLN A 153 -18.46 -10.86 -6.79
CA GLN A 153 -18.84 -10.19 -5.55
C GLN A 153 -17.70 -9.35 -4.95
N TYR A 154 -16.43 -9.70 -5.19
CA TYR A 154 -15.31 -8.89 -4.74
C TYR A 154 -15.32 -7.53 -5.46
N TYR A 155 -15.50 -7.52 -6.78
CA TYR A 155 -15.61 -6.27 -7.55
C TYR A 155 -16.82 -5.45 -7.12
N LEU A 156 -18.00 -6.06 -7.00
CA LEU A 156 -19.22 -5.35 -6.65
C LEU A 156 -19.17 -4.74 -5.24
N LYS A 157 -18.61 -5.47 -4.26
CA LYS A 157 -18.43 -4.94 -2.90
C LYS A 157 -17.35 -3.85 -2.84
N GLY A 158 -16.25 -4.01 -3.57
CA GLY A 158 -15.22 -2.99 -3.69
C GLY A 158 -15.77 -1.68 -4.27
N ILE A 159 -16.55 -1.77 -5.34
CA ILE A 159 -17.24 -0.61 -5.94
C ILE A 159 -18.19 0.04 -4.92
N ALA A 160 -19.01 -0.76 -4.23
CA ALA A 160 -19.94 -0.24 -3.23
C ALA A 160 -19.22 0.46 -2.07
N LEU A 161 -18.04 -0.03 -1.65
CA LEU A 161 -17.19 0.62 -0.66
C LEU A 161 -16.65 1.95 -1.18
N PHE A 162 -16.10 1.98 -2.40
CA PHE A 162 -15.59 3.21 -3.02
C PHE A 162 -16.68 4.27 -3.15
N GLU A 163 -17.84 3.93 -3.72
CA GLU A 163 -18.97 4.85 -3.86
C GLU A 163 -19.41 5.42 -2.51
N TYR A 164 -19.49 4.57 -1.47
CA TYR A 164 -19.82 4.99 -0.11
C TYR A 164 -18.78 5.98 0.45
N ILE A 165 -17.49 5.66 0.37
CA ILE A 165 -16.41 6.55 0.82
C ILE A 165 -16.49 7.91 0.09
N SER A 166 -16.80 7.90 -1.21
CA SER A 166 -16.89 9.13 -2.03
C SER A 166 -17.97 10.06 -1.51
N LYS A 167 -19.16 9.48 -1.34
CA LYS A 167 -20.34 10.19 -0.87
C LYS A 167 -20.12 10.73 0.54
N GLU A 168 -19.58 9.91 1.42
CA GLU A 168 -19.41 10.32 2.81
C GLU A 168 -18.27 11.30 3.04
N THR A 169 -17.22 11.26 2.22
CA THR A 169 -16.15 12.28 2.26
C THR A 169 -16.69 13.65 1.87
N GLU A 170 -17.65 13.72 0.94
CA GLU A 170 -18.32 14.97 0.56
C GLU A 170 -19.23 15.47 1.70
N ASN A 171 -20.02 14.58 2.31
CA ASN A 171 -20.90 14.92 3.44
C ASN A 171 -20.13 15.35 4.71
N ILE A 172 -18.98 14.74 5.01
CA ILE A 172 -18.17 15.05 6.21
C ILE A 172 -17.59 16.47 6.15
N LYS A 173 -17.30 16.99 4.95
CA LYS A 173 -16.82 18.37 4.78
C LYS A 173 -17.87 19.41 5.14
N GLU A 174 -19.15 19.05 5.09
CA GLU A 174 -20.26 19.97 5.28
C GLU A 174 -20.78 20.00 6.74
N ASP A 175 -20.67 18.90 7.49
CA ASP A 175 -21.52 18.72 8.69
C ASP A 175 -20.82 18.69 10.07
N GLY A 176 -19.48 18.68 10.15
CA GLY A 176 -18.71 18.90 11.41
C GLY A 176 -19.04 18.03 12.65
N ASN A 177 -19.97 17.08 12.57
CA ASN A 177 -20.54 16.35 13.71
C ASN A 177 -19.76 15.06 13.98
N SER A 178 -19.03 15.02 15.10
CA SER A 178 -18.17 13.88 15.47
C SER A 178 -18.91 12.56 15.71
N LYS A 179 -20.17 12.60 16.18
CA LYS A 179 -20.98 11.38 16.40
C LYS A 179 -21.39 10.75 15.07
N LEU A 180 -21.76 11.58 14.11
CA LEU A 180 -22.08 11.15 12.75
C LEU A 180 -20.83 10.59 12.04
N MET A 181 -19.67 11.22 12.25
CA MET A 181 -18.39 10.73 11.71
C MET A 181 -18.03 9.34 12.22
N LYS A 182 -18.20 9.07 13.52
CA LYS A 182 -17.95 7.75 14.09
C LYS A 182 -18.86 6.67 13.48
N GLN A 183 -20.16 6.94 13.37
CA GLN A 183 -21.10 6.00 12.74
C GLN A 183 -20.71 5.67 11.30
N LYS A 184 -20.32 6.68 10.51
CA LYS A 184 -19.88 6.48 9.12
C LYS A 184 -18.61 5.63 9.03
N ILE A 185 -17.68 5.79 9.98
CA ILE A 185 -16.47 4.96 10.05
C ILE A 185 -16.81 3.51 10.39
N ASP A 186 -17.77 3.29 11.30
CA ASP A 186 -18.24 1.94 11.62
C ASP A 186 -18.89 1.28 10.38
N GLU A 187 -19.69 2.03 9.59
CA GLU A 187 -20.28 1.55 8.34
C GLU A 187 -19.22 1.23 7.26
N ILE A 188 -18.18 2.07 7.12
CA ILE A 188 -17.02 1.79 6.23
C ILE A 188 -16.31 0.51 6.67
N THR A 189 -16.04 0.38 7.97
CA THR A 189 -15.37 -0.79 8.56
C THR A 189 -16.20 -2.06 8.32
N GLN A 190 -17.51 -2.00 8.49
CA GLN A 190 -18.40 -3.14 8.21
C GLN A 190 -18.34 -3.57 6.73
N LYS A 191 -18.31 -2.61 5.80
CA LYS A 191 -18.17 -2.91 4.36
C LYS A 191 -16.82 -3.54 4.04
N MET A 192 -15.74 -3.08 4.67
CA MET A 192 -14.41 -3.71 4.55
C MET A 192 -14.43 -5.14 5.10
N ASP A 193 -15.06 -5.37 6.26
CA ASP A 193 -15.19 -6.71 6.85
C ASP A 193 -15.99 -7.68 5.95
N GLU A 194 -16.95 -7.18 5.17
CA GLU A 194 -17.64 -8.00 4.16
C GLU A 194 -16.74 -8.40 2.98
N ILE A 195 -15.80 -7.54 2.59
CA ILE A 195 -14.80 -7.84 1.56
C ILE A 195 -13.76 -8.82 2.14
N ASP A 196 -13.32 -8.63 3.38
CA ASP A 196 -12.36 -9.51 4.06
C ASP A 196 -12.87 -10.95 4.15
N LYS A 197 -14.18 -11.15 4.36
CA LYS A 197 -14.80 -12.50 4.31
C LYS A 197 -14.64 -13.18 2.94
N ILE A 198 -14.58 -12.40 1.86
CA ILE A 198 -14.28 -12.94 0.52
C ILE A 198 -12.78 -13.25 0.41
N LEU A 199 -11.93 -12.34 0.89
CA LEU A 199 -10.48 -12.47 0.83
C LEU A 199 -9.93 -13.61 1.72
N ASP A 200 -10.67 -14.00 2.76
CA ASP A 200 -10.34 -15.14 3.62
C ASP A 200 -10.86 -16.49 3.09
N ASN A 201 -11.67 -16.48 2.03
CA ASN A 201 -12.28 -17.69 1.48
C ASN A 201 -11.54 -18.18 0.24
N LYS A 202 -10.75 -19.25 0.39
CA LYS A 202 -9.96 -19.84 -0.71
C LYS A 202 -10.77 -20.19 -1.96
N ASN A 203 -12.00 -20.70 -1.79
CA ASN A 203 -12.87 -21.04 -2.93
C ASN A 203 -13.29 -19.77 -3.70
N LEU A 204 -13.51 -18.66 -3.00
CA LEU A 204 -13.85 -17.39 -3.63
C LEU A 204 -12.62 -16.73 -4.26
N LEU A 205 -11.44 -16.81 -3.62
CA LEU A 205 -10.18 -16.35 -4.22
C LEU A 205 -9.92 -17.06 -5.55
N GLU A 206 -10.03 -18.38 -5.59
CA GLU A 206 -9.86 -19.16 -6.82
C GLU A 206 -10.92 -18.80 -7.87
N LYS A 207 -12.20 -18.73 -7.47
CA LYS A 207 -13.32 -18.33 -8.34
C LYS A 207 -13.05 -16.97 -9.01
N TYR A 208 -12.55 -16.00 -8.25
CA TYR A 208 -12.30 -14.64 -8.70
C TYR A 208 -10.88 -14.41 -9.21
N ARG A 209 -10.05 -15.46 -9.25
CA ARG A 209 -8.64 -15.43 -9.66
C ARG A 209 -7.82 -14.38 -8.91
N ILE A 210 -8.04 -14.28 -7.60
CA ILE A 210 -7.29 -13.42 -6.70
C ILE A 210 -6.21 -14.29 -6.04
N SER A 211 -4.96 -13.87 -6.15
CA SER A 211 -3.84 -14.57 -5.51
C SER A 211 -3.83 -14.33 -3.99
N ASP A 212 -3.16 -15.21 -3.25
CA ASP A 212 -2.96 -15.02 -1.81
C ASP A 212 -2.21 -13.71 -1.50
N GLU A 213 -1.27 -13.35 -2.36
CA GLU A 213 -0.49 -12.13 -2.30
C GLU A 213 -1.36 -10.87 -2.47
N GLU A 214 -2.26 -10.85 -3.47
CA GLU A 214 -3.22 -9.77 -3.69
C GLU A 214 -4.25 -9.69 -2.56
N ALA A 215 -4.80 -10.82 -2.14
CA ALA A 215 -5.80 -10.86 -1.08
C ALA A 215 -5.25 -10.26 0.22
N TYR A 216 -4.01 -10.61 0.56
CA TYR A 216 -3.35 -10.06 1.73
C TYR A 216 -2.97 -8.58 1.55
N SER A 217 -2.53 -8.18 0.36
CA SER A 217 -2.25 -6.77 0.01
C SER A 217 -3.49 -5.87 0.17
N ASP A 218 -4.65 -6.35 -0.25
CA ASP A 218 -5.92 -5.64 -0.13
C ASP A 218 -6.34 -5.52 1.33
N GLN A 219 -6.17 -6.59 2.12
CA GLN A 219 -6.45 -6.57 3.57
C GLN A 219 -5.57 -5.55 4.30
N LEU A 220 -4.28 -5.47 3.97
CA LEU A 220 -3.39 -4.42 4.48
C LEU A 220 -3.90 -3.02 4.09
N THR A 221 -4.40 -2.86 2.86
CA THR A 221 -4.94 -1.58 2.37
C THR A 221 -6.20 -1.17 3.13
N PHE A 222 -7.19 -2.06 3.24
CA PHE A 222 -8.42 -1.78 3.97
C PHE A 222 -8.15 -1.52 5.44
N PHE A 223 -7.23 -2.28 6.05
CA PHE A 223 -6.78 -2.02 7.40
C PHE A 223 -6.18 -0.61 7.55
N MET A 224 -5.26 -0.19 6.66
CA MET A 224 -4.67 1.15 6.71
C MET A 224 -5.75 2.24 6.60
N VAL A 225 -6.69 2.12 5.66
CA VAL A 225 -7.77 3.10 5.48
C VAL A 225 -8.66 3.17 6.72
N GLY A 226 -9.14 2.01 7.22
CA GLY A 226 -9.95 1.95 8.44
C GLY A 226 -9.20 2.46 9.68
N GLY A 227 -7.92 2.14 9.79
CA GLY A 227 -7.05 2.58 10.87
C GLY A 227 -6.83 4.10 10.89
N ILE A 228 -6.55 4.69 9.73
CA ILE A 228 -6.43 6.15 9.57
C ILE A 228 -7.73 6.83 10.00
N LEU A 229 -8.89 6.33 9.56
CA LEU A 229 -10.19 6.87 9.95
C LEU A 229 -10.43 6.80 11.48
N LYS A 230 -10.07 5.68 12.12
CA LYS A 230 -10.14 5.54 13.58
C LYS A 230 -9.20 6.50 14.30
N ALA A 231 -7.97 6.68 13.80
CA ALA A 231 -7.04 7.66 14.34
C ALA A 231 -7.58 9.10 14.26
N PHE A 232 -8.22 9.48 13.15
CA PHE A 232 -8.88 10.79 13.00
C PHE A 232 -10.02 11.01 14.01
N THR A 233 -10.66 9.94 14.50
CA THR A 233 -11.68 10.00 15.55
C THR A 233 -11.14 9.72 16.95
N SER A 234 -9.82 9.84 17.12
CA SER A 234 -9.10 9.63 18.39
C SER A 234 -9.11 8.19 18.93
N ASP A 235 -9.60 7.21 18.15
CA ASP A 235 -9.64 5.79 18.49
C ASP A 235 -8.38 5.02 18.04
N THR A 236 -7.21 5.53 18.44
CA THR A 236 -5.92 4.87 18.18
C THR A 236 -5.82 3.50 18.86
N GLU A 237 -6.51 3.29 19.99
CA GLU A 237 -6.55 1.99 20.68
C GLU A 237 -7.30 0.95 19.84
N GLY A 238 -8.48 1.30 19.29
CA GLY A 238 -9.22 0.44 18.38
C GLY A 238 -8.43 0.10 17.12
N MET A 239 -7.73 1.07 16.53
CA MET A 239 -6.84 0.84 15.39
C MET A 239 -5.76 -0.21 15.70
N VAL A 240 -5.02 -0.06 16.80
CA VAL A 240 -3.92 -0.99 17.14
C VAL A 240 -4.45 -2.39 17.46
N ASN A 241 -5.57 -2.48 18.18
CA ASN A 241 -6.17 -3.77 18.50
C ASN A 241 -6.66 -4.50 17.25
N ASP A 242 -7.31 -3.80 16.33
CA ASP A 242 -7.75 -4.38 15.06
C ASP A 242 -6.55 -4.87 14.23
N PHE A 243 -5.46 -4.10 14.19
CA PHE A 243 -4.24 -4.53 13.51
C PHE A 243 -3.73 -5.85 14.05
N ILE A 244 -3.56 -5.91 15.38
CA ILE A 244 -2.99 -7.07 16.06
C ILE A 244 -3.88 -8.30 15.80
N ASN A 245 -5.20 -8.12 15.88
CA ASN A 245 -6.15 -9.23 15.77
C ASN A 245 -6.37 -9.71 14.34
N LYS A 246 -6.45 -8.80 13.37
CA LYS A 246 -6.82 -9.12 11.98
C LYS A 246 -5.61 -9.33 11.06
N ILE A 247 -4.50 -8.63 11.32
CA ILE A 247 -3.34 -8.58 10.43
C ILE A 247 -2.09 -9.18 11.08
N ALA A 248 -1.61 -8.63 12.19
CA ALA A 248 -0.28 -8.95 12.73
C ALA A 248 -0.10 -10.42 13.15
N ASN A 249 -1.19 -11.05 13.61
CA ASN A 249 -1.22 -12.45 14.03
C ASN A 249 -1.74 -13.41 12.93
N LYS A 250 -2.02 -12.88 11.73
CA LYS A 250 -2.52 -13.70 10.63
C LYS A 250 -1.42 -14.65 10.16
N LYS A 251 -1.76 -15.94 10.01
CA LYS A 251 -0.84 -16.94 9.46
C LYS A 251 -0.81 -16.81 7.95
N ILE A 252 0.33 -16.38 7.42
CA ILE A 252 0.59 -16.25 5.99
C ILE A 252 1.83 -17.05 5.60
N SER A 253 1.96 -17.38 4.32
CA SER A 253 3.17 -18.03 3.81
C SER A 253 4.34 -17.04 3.78
N LYS A 254 5.57 -17.56 3.73
CA LYS A 254 6.77 -16.73 3.56
C LYS A 254 6.74 -15.93 2.25
N GLU A 255 6.21 -16.53 1.18
CA GLU A 255 6.10 -15.89 -0.13
C GLU A 255 5.15 -14.69 -0.11
N VAL A 256 3.98 -14.84 0.53
CA VAL A 256 3.01 -13.75 0.72
C VAL A 256 3.61 -12.61 1.55
N ALA A 257 4.35 -12.95 2.61
CA ALA A 257 5.04 -11.95 3.44
C ALA A 257 6.16 -11.23 2.67
N GLU A 258 6.96 -11.95 1.88
CA GLU A 258 8.06 -11.39 1.09
C GLU A 258 7.53 -10.44 0.00
N TYR A 259 6.45 -10.84 -0.69
CA TYR A 259 5.81 -10.03 -1.73
C TYR A 259 5.18 -8.74 -1.17
N ASN A 260 4.63 -8.79 0.05
CA ASN A 260 3.99 -7.66 0.70
C ASN A 260 4.90 -6.90 1.70
N LYS A 261 6.21 -7.18 1.72
CA LYS A 261 7.12 -6.68 2.77
C LYS A 261 7.07 -5.16 2.95
N ASN A 262 7.01 -4.42 1.84
CA ASN A 262 6.97 -2.95 1.86
C ASN A 262 5.65 -2.45 2.44
N LYS A 263 4.53 -3.10 2.10
CA LYS A 263 3.21 -2.72 2.58
C LYS A 263 3.02 -3.07 4.06
N GLU A 264 3.55 -4.20 4.52
CA GLU A 264 3.58 -4.54 5.94
C GLU A 264 4.40 -3.50 6.75
N MET A 265 5.58 -3.13 6.24
CA MET A 265 6.42 -2.09 6.85
C MET A 265 5.67 -0.75 6.93
N MET A 266 5.12 -0.27 5.82
CA MET A 266 4.32 0.96 5.77
C MET A 266 3.13 0.95 6.74
N THR A 267 2.46 -0.20 6.88
CA THR A 267 1.34 -0.37 7.81
C THR A 267 1.79 -0.25 9.26
N VAL A 268 2.86 -0.97 9.65
CA VAL A 268 3.42 -0.91 11.01
C VAL A 268 3.90 0.51 11.35
N MET A 269 4.59 1.16 10.41
CA MET A 269 5.08 2.52 10.59
C MET A 269 3.93 3.52 10.78
N THR A 270 2.85 3.38 10.01
CA THR A 270 1.66 4.24 10.14
C THR A 270 1.01 4.09 11.51
N ILE A 271 0.93 2.87 12.03
CA ILE A 271 0.42 2.59 13.38
C ILE A 271 1.30 3.24 14.44
N GLN A 272 2.63 3.07 14.34
CA GLN A 272 3.58 3.68 15.25
C GLN A 272 3.48 5.20 15.21
N MET A 273 3.37 5.80 14.03
CA MET A 273 3.22 7.24 13.85
C MET A 273 1.93 7.76 14.48
N ALA A 274 0.80 7.10 14.26
CA ALA A 274 -0.47 7.50 14.88
C ALA A 274 -0.44 7.38 16.42
N MET A 275 0.23 6.35 16.97
CA MET A 275 0.47 6.25 18.41
C MET A 275 1.36 7.38 18.94
N ALA A 276 2.44 7.71 18.22
CA ALA A 276 3.34 8.80 18.59
C ALA A 276 2.62 10.15 18.58
N LEU A 277 1.89 10.47 17.50
CA LEU A 277 1.12 11.71 17.37
C LEU A 277 0.11 11.88 18.51
N LYS A 278 -0.60 10.82 18.90
CA LYS A 278 -1.51 10.85 20.05
C LYS A 278 -0.77 11.19 21.35
N GLY A 279 0.46 10.72 21.51
CA GLY A 279 1.29 11.04 22.67
C GLY A 279 1.90 12.44 22.68
N PHE A 280 2.17 13.03 21.51
CA PHE A 280 2.72 14.40 21.41
C PHE A 280 1.66 15.48 21.50
N PHE A 281 0.52 15.29 20.85
CA PHE A 281 -0.50 16.33 20.67
C PHE A 281 -1.73 16.15 21.57
N GLY A 282 -1.91 14.99 22.19
CA GLY A 282 -2.97 14.76 23.16
C GLY A 282 -2.54 15.08 24.58
N GLU A 283 -3.37 15.81 25.33
CA GLU A 283 -3.32 15.77 26.79
C GLU A 283 -3.72 14.36 27.25
N MET A 284 -2.74 13.47 27.39
CA MET A 284 -3.00 12.10 27.85
C MET A 284 -2.88 12.00 29.36
N SER A 285 -3.86 11.36 29.99
CA SER A 285 -3.75 10.93 31.38
C SER A 285 -2.70 9.84 31.56
N GLU A 286 -2.17 9.66 32.77
CA GLU A 286 -1.24 8.57 33.11
C GLU A 286 -1.82 7.18 32.74
N LYS A 287 -3.13 7.01 32.86
CA LYS A 287 -3.83 5.77 32.48
C LYS A 287 -3.78 5.53 30.98
N GLU A 288 -3.90 6.58 30.17
CA GLU A 288 -3.82 6.49 28.70
C GLU A 288 -2.40 6.22 28.23
N ILE A 289 -1.40 6.84 28.88
CA ILE A 289 0.02 6.53 28.65
C ILE A 289 0.30 5.04 28.91
N ALA A 290 -0.10 4.53 30.07
CA ALA A 290 0.13 3.13 30.43
C ALA A 290 -0.57 2.14 29.48
N LYS A 291 -1.76 2.50 28.97
CA LYS A 291 -2.46 1.71 27.95
C LYS A 291 -1.70 1.71 26.62
N LEU A 292 -1.23 2.86 26.17
CA LEU A 292 -0.48 2.99 24.93
C LEU A 292 0.83 2.19 25.01
N GLU A 293 1.55 2.26 26.12
CA GLU A 293 2.75 1.44 26.36
C GLU A 293 2.46 -0.07 26.28
N LYS A 294 1.34 -0.52 26.86
CA LYS A 294 0.92 -1.92 26.78
C LYS A 294 0.60 -2.34 25.34
N LEU A 295 -0.03 -1.47 24.56
CA LEU A 295 -0.33 -1.71 23.15
C LEU A 295 0.95 -1.77 22.32
N THR A 296 1.89 -0.85 22.53
CA THR A 296 3.21 -0.86 21.88
C THR A 296 3.94 -2.17 22.16
N LYS A 297 3.99 -2.63 23.41
CA LYS A 297 4.61 -3.93 23.76
C LYS A 297 3.92 -5.11 23.08
N LYS A 298 2.58 -5.09 22.98
CA LYS A 298 1.85 -6.14 22.27
C LYS A 298 2.18 -6.14 20.78
N LEU A 299 2.20 -4.97 20.14
CA LEU A 299 2.57 -4.80 18.74
C LEU A 299 3.99 -5.33 18.47
N GLN A 300 4.95 -4.93 19.30
CA GLN A 300 6.35 -5.39 19.23
C GLN A 300 6.48 -6.91 19.42
N GLY A 301 5.57 -7.52 20.18
CA GLY A 301 5.52 -8.97 20.40
C GLY A 301 5.00 -9.78 19.21
N THR A 302 4.39 -9.15 18.20
CA THR A 302 3.81 -9.84 17.04
C THR A 302 4.89 -10.41 16.12
N GLU A 303 4.59 -11.53 15.47
CA GLU A 303 5.52 -12.20 14.56
C GLU A 303 5.85 -11.32 13.35
N MET A 304 4.87 -10.59 12.84
CA MET A 304 5.07 -9.60 11.78
C MET A 304 6.10 -8.54 12.19
N PHE A 305 5.94 -7.94 13.37
CA PHE A 305 6.86 -6.89 13.83
C PHE A 305 8.28 -7.42 13.97
N LYS A 306 8.45 -8.61 14.58
CA LYS A 306 9.77 -9.25 14.71
C LYS A 306 10.41 -9.50 13.35
N ARG A 307 9.67 -10.06 12.39
CA ARG A 307 10.14 -10.28 11.01
C ARG A 307 10.61 -9.00 10.33
N ILE A 308 9.83 -7.92 10.45
CA ILE A 308 10.17 -6.61 9.87
C ILE A 308 11.48 -6.08 10.48
N MET A 309 11.60 -6.13 11.81
CA MET A 309 12.79 -5.65 12.51
C MET A 309 14.03 -6.51 12.21
N GLU A 310 13.91 -7.83 12.16
CA GLU A 310 15.02 -8.72 11.81
C GLU A 310 15.54 -8.47 10.38
N ASN A 311 14.65 -8.13 9.44
CA ASN A 311 15.05 -7.77 8.08
C ASN A 311 15.78 -6.42 8.04
N SER A 312 15.42 -5.47 8.90
CA SER A 312 16.15 -4.20 9.02
C SER A 312 17.54 -4.35 9.66
N GLU A 313 17.71 -5.26 10.62
CA GLU A 313 18.97 -5.48 11.33
C GLU A 313 20.02 -6.26 10.49
N LYS A 314 19.60 -6.99 9.45
CA LYS A 314 20.46 -7.83 8.60
C LYS A 314 21.09 -7.12 7.38
N GLY A 315 20.93 -5.80 7.22
CA GLY A 315 21.65 -5.01 6.22
C GLY A 315 20.98 -4.87 4.84
N GLU A 316 19.68 -4.58 4.79
CA GLU A 316 19.03 -3.93 3.62
C GLU A 316 18.76 -2.43 3.90
N THR A 317 19.63 -1.75 4.64
CA THR A 317 19.55 -0.29 4.88
C THR A 317 20.32 0.48 3.80
N ILE A 318 19.63 1.36 3.06
CA ILE A 318 20.20 2.23 2.01
C ILE A 318 20.62 3.58 2.63
N GLU A 319 21.92 3.92 2.58
CA GLU A 319 22.51 5.24 2.92
C GLU A 319 22.51 6.18 1.69
N ASN A 320 22.21 7.48 1.84
CA ASN A 320 22.57 8.51 0.84
C ASN A 320 22.65 9.95 1.43
N ASP A 321 23.86 10.46 1.70
CA ASP A 321 24.16 11.70 2.46
C ASP A 321 24.15 13.02 1.67
N SER A 322 24.14 12.99 0.33
CA SER A 322 24.36 14.22 -0.48
C SER A 322 23.15 15.16 -0.58
N TYR A 323 21.95 14.72 -0.20
CA TYR A 323 20.67 15.41 -0.45
C TYR A 323 20.17 16.28 0.72
N LEU A 324 20.72 16.07 1.93
CA LEU A 324 20.22 16.67 3.17
C LEU A 324 20.67 18.11 3.42
N GLU A 325 21.86 18.49 2.92
CA GLU A 325 22.40 19.84 3.08
C GLU A 325 21.58 20.88 2.29
N GLU A 326 21.03 20.47 1.14
CA GLU A 326 20.25 21.33 0.24
C GLU A 326 18.83 21.57 0.77
N LYS A 327 18.18 20.52 1.32
CA LYS A 327 16.84 20.68 1.91
C LYS A 327 16.83 21.33 3.28
N ARG A 328 17.89 21.16 4.09
CA ARG A 328 18.04 21.90 5.34
C ARG A 328 18.14 23.41 5.08
N LYS A 329 18.93 23.82 4.07
CA LYS A 329 19.01 25.23 3.65
C LYS A 329 17.67 25.77 3.12
N ASN A 330 16.90 24.94 2.41
CA ASN A 330 15.54 25.31 1.97
C ASN A 330 14.54 25.42 3.14
N PHE A 331 14.60 24.53 4.14
CA PHE A 331 13.72 24.59 5.31
C PHE A 331 14.06 25.77 6.24
N GLU A 332 15.35 26.07 6.41
CA GLU A 332 15.84 27.26 7.11
C GLU A 332 15.45 28.56 6.38
N SER A 333 15.28 28.53 5.04
CA SER A 333 14.80 29.68 4.25
C SER A 333 13.27 29.87 4.25
N LEU A 334 12.49 28.90 4.71
CA LEU A 334 11.01 28.94 4.74
C LEU A 334 10.44 29.38 6.10
N SER A 335 11.29 29.68 7.09
CA SER A 335 10.92 29.85 8.49
C SER A 335 10.87 31.32 8.95
N ASP A 336 9.86 32.05 8.51
CA ASP A 336 9.41 33.30 9.17
C ASP A 336 8.24 33.08 10.14
N ASP A 337 7.79 31.83 10.34
CA ASP A 337 6.68 31.51 11.24
C ASP A 337 7.13 31.40 12.72
N GLU A 338 6.66 32.34 13.54
CA GLU A 338 7.00 32.46 14.97
C GLU A 338 6.52 31.27 15.81
N GLN A 339 5.47 30.56 15.36
CA GLN A 339 4.94 29.36 16.06
C GLN A 339 5.90 28.17 15.95
N ILE A 340 6.56 28.01 14.81
CA ILE A 340 7.55 26.94 14.58
C ILE A 340 8.79 27.18 15.44
N LYS A 341 9.22 28.44 15.60
CA LYS A 341 10.33 28.81 16.49
C LYS A 341 10.03 28.53 17.97
N GLN A 342 8.78 28.71 18.41
CA GLN A 342 8.37 28.36 19.78
C GLN A 342 8.34 26.85 20.04
N ILE A 343 7.93 26.05 19.06
CA ILE A 343 7.88 24.58 19.16
C ILE A 343 9.28 23.99 19.22
N VAL A 344 10.22 24.50 18.40
CA VAL A 344 11.63 24.07 18.37
C VAL A 344 12.37 24.48 19.67
N ASN A 345 12.07 25.64 20.24
CA ASN A 345 12.72 26.12 21.47
C ASN A 345 12.22 25.45 22.77
N GLN A 346 11.13 24.69 22.74
CA GLN A 346 10.48 24.16 23.95
C GLN A 346 11.13 22.91 24.59
N LYS A 347 12.38 22.55 24.30
CA LYS A 347 13.09 21.37 24.88
C LYS A 347 12.28 20.05 24.87
N LYS A 348 11.23 19.93 24.06
CA LYS A 348 10.38 18.74 23.92
C LYS A 348 10.95 17.73 22.94
N PHE A 349 11.99 18.12 22.19
CA PHE A 349 12.77 17.23 21.32
C PHE A 349 13.65 16.25 22.14
N ASP A 350 14.20 16.69 23.28
CA ASP A 350 15.09 15.88 24.11
C ASP A 350 14.38 14.62 24.70
N TYR A 351 13.05 14.68 24.86
CA TYR A 351 12.24 13.54 25.32
C TYR A 351 12.18 12.40 24.28
N ILE A 352 12.37 12.71 22.99
CA ILE A 352 12.38 11.75 21.88
C ILE A 352 13.74 11.06 21.79
N GLU A 353 14.81 11.85 21.91
CA GLU A 353 16.19 11.38 21.72
C GLU A 353 16.64 10.39 22.82
N THR A 354 16.03 10.45 24.00
CA THR A 354 16.51 9.69 25.17
C THR A 354 15.79 8.34 25.37
N ARG A 355 14.67 8.07 24.68
CA ARG A 355 13.83 6.87 24.91
C ARG A 355 13.69 5.93 23.71
N ILE A 356 14.05 6.39 22.52
CA ILE A 356 14.42 5.50 21.41
C ILE A 356 15.88 5.13 21.67
N ASP A 357 16.05 3.98 22.33
CA ASP A 357 17.30 3.28 22.63
C ASP A 357 18.60 3.96 22.16
N LYS A 358 19.40 4.46 23.11
CA LYS A 358 20.71 5.10 22.85
C LYS A 358 21.68 4.20 22.08
N GLU A 359 21.43 2.89 22.03
CA GLU A 359 22.23 1.91 21.29
C GLU A 359 21.64 1.54 19.91
N LYS A 360 20.38 1.92 19.61
CA LYS A 360 19.69 1.62 18.34
C LYS A 360 19.09 2.86 17.69
N LYS A 361 19.93 3.87 17.41
CA LYS A 361 19.57 5.04 16.58
C LYS A 361 19.19 4.57 15.17
N ILE A 362 17.90 4.39 14.86
CA ILE A 362 17.46 3.90 13.55
C ILE A 362 16.68 4.95 12.74
N PHE A 363 16.08 6.02 13.31
CA PHE A 363 15.28 6.96 12.49
C PHE A 363 15.27 8.42 13.00
N ASP A 364 15.72 9.37 12.16
CA ASP A 364 15.31 10.78 12.18
C ASP A 364 14.11 10.94 11.20
N TRP A 365 13.21 11.89 11.44
CA TRP A 365 12.13 12.20 10.47
C TRP A 365 11.73 13.66 10.58
N THR A 366 11.31 14.25 9.45
CA THR A 366 10.67 15.57 9.44
C THR A 366 9.35 15.54 8.68
N PHE A 367 8.45 16.42 9.12
CA PHE A 367 7.11 16.59 8.57
C PHE A 367 7.10 17.88 7.75
N GLY A 368 6.86 17.78 6.44
CA GLY A 368 6.79 18.93 5.54
C GLY A 368 5.42 19.01 4.88
N CYS A 369 4.72 20.13 5.09
CA CYS A 369 3.47 20.43 4.39
C CYS A 369 3.73 21.44 3.27
N SER A 370 3.24 21.15 2.06
CA SER A 370 3.11 22.15 0.99
C SER A 370 1.63 22.24 0.63
N GLY A 371 0.95 23.28 1.08
CA GLY A 371 -0.51 23.39 0.95
C GLY A 371 -1.25 22.26 1.65
N LEU A 372 -2.22 21.63 0.96
CA LEU A 372 -3.04 20.51 1.49
C LEU A 372 -2.34 19.14 1.40
N THR A 373 -1.09 19.09 0.94
CA THR A 373 -0.32 17.85 0.77
C THR A 373 0.74 17.76 1.85
N CYS A 374 0.60 16.77 2.75
CA CYS A 374 1.60 16.45 3.76
C CYS A 374 2.52 15.35 3.22
N LYS A 375 3.84 15.57 3.22
CA LYS A 375 4.83 14.54 2.92
C LYS A 375 5.57 14.15 4.21
N LEU A 376 5.64 12.85 4.44
CA LEU A 376 6.48 12.25 5.47
C LEU A 376 7.85 11.97 4.83
N VAL A 377 8.92 12.56 5.39
CA VAL A 377 10.29 12.35 4.89
C VAL A 377 11.13 11.69 5.98
N PHE A 378 11.65 10.51 5.67
CA PHE A 378 12.57 9.76 6.52
C PHE A 378 13.98 10.33 6.41
N LEU A 379 14.66 10.50 7.54
CA LEU A 379 16.02 11.03 7.63
C LEU A 379 16.88 10.04 8.42
N GLY A 380 18.13 9.85 8.03
CA GLY A 380 19.09 9.05 8.80
C GLY A 380 20.44 9.73 8.79
N LYS A 381 21.13 9.75 9.93
CA LYS A 381 22.56 10.09 10.05
C LYS A 381 23.27 9.10 10.95
N ASN A 382 24.52 8.79 10.61
CA ASN A 382 25.51 8.32 11.57
C ASN A 382 26.67 9.32 11.64
N LYS A 383 27.00 9.76 12.86
CA LYS A 383 28.26 10.42 13.19
C LYS A 383 28.99 9.43 14.09
N ASP A 384 30.03 8.80 13.56
CA ASP A 384 31.29 8.50 14.26
C ASP A 384 32.28 7.84 13.27
N PHE A 385 33.07 8.67 12.60
CA PHE A 385 34.42 8.31 12.15
C PHE A 385 35.32 9.55 12.24
N GLU A 386 35.54 10.04 13.46
CA GLU A 386 36.83 10.66 13.79
C GLU A 386 37.71 9.60 14.48
N LYS A 387 38.54 8.91 13.69
CA LYS A 387 39.92 8.49 14.02
C LYS A 387 40.47 7.53 12.96
N LYS A 388 40.83 8.06 11.79
CA LYS A 388 42.22 8.16 11.29
C LYS A 388 42.22 8.70 9.86
#